data_AF-A0A2E6A906-F1
#
_entry.id   AF-A0A2E6A906-F1
#
_cell.length_a   1.000
_cell.length_b   1.000
_cell.length_c   1.000
_cell.angle_alpha   90.00
_cell.angle_beta   90.00
_cell.angle_gamma   90.00
#
_symmetry.space_group_name_H-M   'P 1'
#
loop_
_entity.id
_entity.type
_entity.pdbx_description
1 polymer ?
#
loop_
_entity_poly.entity_id
_entity_poly.type
_entity_poly.pdbx_seq_one_letter_code
_entity_poly.pdbx_strand_id
1 'polypeptide(L)'
;MAQPAGADALLPPLLERAFELVIVDPAEWSGYVLKPFDTVTGPDSPLARFLGEALDTSIAWEIDRQAEDGGWYPHWTWGDSYPATRKVVRVGIAVELTLKMLGKLRALGAVDNT
;
A
#
# COMPACT_ATOMS: atom_id res chain seq x y z
N MET A 1 -20.60 26.93 -17.56
CA MET A 1 -19.71 26.66 -16.41
C MET A 1 -19.98 25.22 -15.99
N ALA A 2 -19.04 24.30 -16.20
CA ALA A 2 -19.20 22.91 -15.77
C ALA A 2 -19.08 22.87 -14.23
N GLN A 3 -20.09 22.31 -13.57
CA GLN A 3 -20.04 21.95 -12.15
C GLN A 3 -18.83 21.01 -11.95
N PRO A 4 -18.00 21.13 -10.88
CA PRO A 4 -17.05 20.07 -10.61
C PRO A 4 -17.85 18.78 -10.43
N ALA A 5 -17.52 17.75 -11.21
CA ALA A 5 -18.03 16.42 -10.95
C ALA A 5 -17.72 16.11 -9.48
N GLY A 6 -18.76 16.00 -8.65
CA GLY A 6 -18.59 15.70 -7.23
C GLY A 6 -17.83 14.39 -7.06
N ALA A 7 -17.25 14.16 -5.87
CA ALA A 7 -16.56 12.91 -5.56
C ALA A 7 -17.38 11.67 -5.97
N ASP A 8 -18.71 11.74 -5.83
CA ASP A 8 -19.67 10.69 -6.22
C ASP A 8 -19.67 10.38 -7.73
N ALA A 9 -19.50 11.40 -8.58
CA ALA A 9 -19.45 11.22 -10.03
C ALA A 9 -18.10 10.64 -10.50
N LEU A 10 -17.03 10.82 -9.70
CA LEU A 10 -15.71 10.26 -9.98
C LEU A 10 -15.53 8.85 -9.41
N LEU A 11 -16.35 8.43 -8.44
CA LEU A 11 -16.19 7.15 -7.78
C LEU A 11 -16.32 5.95 -8.74
N PRO A 12 -17.35 5.83 -9.59
CA PRO A 12 -17.46 4.70 -10.52
C PRO A 12 -16.24 4.52 -11.44
N PRO A 13 -15.76 5.55 -12.18
CA PRO A 13 -14.59 5.38 -13.03
C PRO A 13 -13.30 5.15 -12.22
N LEU A 14 -13.19 5.65 -10.99
CA LEU A 14 -12.04 5.34 -10.13
C LEU A 14 -12.01 3.86 -9.71
N LEU A 15 -13.16 3.28 -9.37
CA LEU A 15 -13.26 1.85 -9.03
C LEU A 15 -12.92 0.97 -10.24
N GLU A 16 -13.39 1.34 -11.43
CA GLU A 16 -13.04 0.64 -12.67
C GLU A 16 -11.53 0.68 -12.94
N ARG A 17 -10.88 1.84 -12.79
CA ARG A 17 -9.42 1.95 -12.96
C ARG A 17 -8.63 1.25 -11.87
N ALA A 18 -9.13 1.23 -10.63
CA ALA A 18 -8.51 0.45 -9.57
C ALA A 18 -8.50 -1.04 -9.92
N PHE A 19 -9.58 -1.57 -10.48
CA PHE A 19 -9.62 -2.96 -10.96
C PHE A 19 -8.57 -3.26 -12.04
N GLU A 20 -8.30 -2.32 -12.95
CA GLU A 20 -7.32 -2.50 -14.03
C GLU A 20 -5.86 -2.41 -13.56
N LEU A 21 -5.59 -1.58 -12.56
CA LEU A 21 -4.21 -1.21 -12.16
C LEU A 21 -3.71 -1.93 -10.91
N VAL A 22 -4.62 -2.40 -10.06
CA VAL A 22 -4.25 -3.10 -8.83
C VAL A 22 -3.92 -4.54 -9.15
N ILE A 23 -2.70 -4.94 -8.84
CA ILE A 23 -2.26 -6.33 -8.97
C ILE A 23 -2.75 -7.08 -7.74
N VAL A 24 -3.69 -8.00 -7.92
CA VAL A 24 -4.31 -8.78 -6.84
C VAL A 24 -3.62 -10.12 -6.57
N ASP A 25 -2.70 -10.55 -7.43
CA ASP A 25 -1.93 -11.79 -7.27
C ASP A 25 -0.74 -11.58 -6.31
N PRO A 26 -0.71 -12.27 -5.14
CA PRO A 26 0.40 -12.19 -4.20
C PRO A 26 1.77 -12.58 -4.76
N ALA A 27 1.82 -13.41 -5.80
CA ALA A 27 3.08 -13.82 -6.43
C ALA A 27 3.82 -12.65 -7.10
N GLU A 28 3.12 -11.56 -7.43
CA GLU A 28 3.68 -10.39 -8.10
C GLU A 28 4.05 -9.25 -7.13
N TRP A 29 3.62 -9.33 -5.86
CA TRP A 29 3.72 -8.23 -4.88
C TRP A 29 5.14 -7.89 -4.41
N SER A 30 6.13 -8.74 -4.71
CA SER A 30 7.54 -8.41 -4.49
C SER A 30 8.10 -7.42 -5.53
N GLY A 31 7.39 -7.16 -6.62
CA GLY A 31 7.75 -6.20 -7.66
C GLY A 31 7.35 -4.76 -7.34
N TYR A 32 7.71 -3.83 -8.23
CA TYR A 32 7.20 -2.45 -8.17
C TYR A 32 5.79 -2.39 -8.76
N VAL A 33 4.78 -2.72 -7.94
CA VAL A 33 3.37 -2.84 -8.34
C VAL A 33 2.45 -2.08 -7.38
N LEU A 34 1.25 -1.75 -7.83
CA LEU A 34 0.20 -1.21 -6.97
C LEU A 34 -0.61 -2.37 -6.38
N LYS A 35 -0.57 -2.54 -5.06
CA LYS A 35 -1.28 -3.64 -4.35
C LYS A 35 -2.62 -3.17 -3.79
N PRO A 36 -3.54 -4.08 -3.45
CA PRO A 36 -4.80 -3.72 -2.82
C PRO A 36 -4.58 -2.87 -1.56
N PHE A 37 -3.63 -3.31 -0.71
CA PHE A 37 -3.22 -2.57 0.49
C PHE A 37 -2.92 -1.11 0.17
N ASP A 38 -2.15 -0.79 -0.86
CA ASP A 38 -1.68 0.57 -1.17
C ASP A 38 -2.82 1.57 -1.44
N THR A 39 -3.96 1.09 -1.93
CA THR A 39 -5.07 1.93 -2.40
C THR A 39 -6.03 2.40 -1.31
N VAL A 40 -6.02 1.75 -0.14
CA VAL A 40 -6.96 2.08 0.95
C VAL A 40 -6.34 3.02 1.97
N THR A 41 -7.14 3.92 2.54
CA THR A 41 -6.71 4.86 3.58
C THR A 41 -7.35 4.58 4.94
N GLY A 42 -8.36 3.71 4.99
CA GLY A 42 -9.10 3.34 6.18
C GLY A 42 -10.26 2.39 5.86
N PRO A 43 -10.98 1.88 6.88
CA PRO A 43 -12.00 0.85 6.73
C PRO A 43 -13.23 1.34 5.95
N ASP A 44 -13.54 2.64 6.01
CA ASP A 44 -14.66 3.25 5.29
C ASP A 44 -14.35 3.56 3.82
N SER A 45 -13.18 3.17 3.32
CA SER A 45 -12.80 3.38 1.92
C SER A 45 -13.72 2.57 0.98
N PRO A 46 -14.31 3.19 -0.07
CA PRO A 46 -15.03 2.44 -1.09
C PRO A 46 -14.19 1.35 -1.74
N LEU A 47 -12.87 1.57 -1.84
CA LEU A 47 -11.92 0.59 -2.37
C LEU A 47 -11.71 -0.58 -1.41
N ALA A 48 -11.83 -0.38 -0.10
CA ALA A 48 -11.74 -1.48 0.87
C ALA A 48 -12.89 -2.47 0.66
N ARG A 49 -14.11 -1.95 0.50
CA ARG A 49 -15.27 -2.77 0.17
C ARG A 49 -15.15 -3.42 -1.22
N PHE A 50 -14.66 -2.67 -2.21
CA PHE A 50 -14.55 -3.15 -3.59
C PHE A 50 -13.52 -4.27 -3.76
N LEU A 51 -12.37 -4.17 -3.08
CA LEU A 51 -11.27 -5.13 -3.18
C LEU A 51 -11.49 -6.37 -2.29
N GLY A 52 -12.29 -6.27 -1.23
CA GLY A 52 -12.74 -7.41 -0.42
C GLY A 52 -11.59 -8.31 0.03
N GLU A 53 -11.69 -9.61 -0.26
CA GLU A 53 -10.69 -10.62 0.13
C GLU A 53 -9.27 -10.33 -0.40
N ALA A 54 -9.15 -9.64 -1.55
CA ALA A 54 -7.83 -9.25 -2.06
C ALA A 54 -7.16 -8.22 -1.15
N LEU A 55 -7.93 -7.35 -0.50
CA LEU A 55 -7.41 -6.46 0.53
C LEU A 55 -6.93 -7.25 1.74
N ASP A 56 -7.75 -8.16 2.27
CA ASP A 56 -7.41 -8.96 3.45
C ASP A 56 -6.13 -9.77 3.22
N THR A 57 -6.01 -10.40 2.05
CA THR A 57 -4.82 -11.13 1.63
C THR A 57 -3.59 -10.21 1.55
N SER A 58 -3.76 -8.99 1.03
CA SER A 58 -2.66 -8.02 0.97
C SER A 58 -2.24 -7.50 2.33
N ILE A 59 -3.17 -7.34 3.28
CA ILE A 59 -2.85 -6.97 4.67
C ILE A 59 -2.01 -8.07 5.33
N ALA A 60 -2.44 -9.34 5.20
CA ALA A 60 -1.70 -10.48 5.74
C ALA A 60 -0.28 -10.55 5.16
N TRP A 61 -0.15 -10.38 3.84
CA TRP A 61 1.17 -10.37 3.19
C TRP A 61 2.08 -9.24 3.67
N GLU A 62 1.53 -8.05 3.89
CA GLU A 62 2.29 -6.92 4.44
C GLU A 62 2.78 -7.19 5.86
N ILE A 63 1.96 -7.86 6.69
CA ILE A 63 2.34 -8.29 8.04
C ILE A 63 3.43 -9.36 7.97
N ASP A 64 3.25 -10.38 7.14
CA ASP A 64 4.19 -11.51 7.03
C ASP A 64 5.58 -11.10 6.54
N ARG A 65 5.68 -10.01 5.77
CA ARG A 65 6.97 -9.49 5.30
C ARG A 65 7.64 -8.51 6.25
N GLN A 66 7.03 -8.20 7.40
CA GLN A 66 7.69 -7.39 8.42
C GLN A 66 9.01 -8.07 8.78
N ALA A 67 10.10 -7.30 8.80
CA ALA A 67 11.40 -7.85 9.15
C ALA A 67 11.45 -8.20 10.65
N GLU A 68 12.38 -9.07 11.04
CA GLU A 68 12.58 -9.50 12.45
C GLU A 68 12.82 -8.32 13.41
N ASP A 69 13.35 -7.21 12.91
CA ASP A 69 13.57 -5.97 13.66
C ASP A 69 12.30 -5.09 13.80
N GLY A 70 11.17 -5.57 13.28
CA GLY A 70 9.89 -4.87 13.25
C GLY A 70 9.77 -3.82 12.13
N GLY A 71 10.80 -3.65 11.30
CA GLY A 71 10.82 -2.66 10.24
C GLY A 71 10.20 -3.15 8.93
N TRP A 72 9.79 -2.18 8.10
CA TRP A 72 9.49 -2.41 6.70
C TRP A 72 10.53 -1.77 5.80
N TYR A 73 10.95 -2.55 4.80
CA TYR A 73 11.95 -2.15 3.80
C TYR A 73 11.33 -2.18 2.40
N PRO A 74 11.91 -1.46 1.42
CA PRO A 74 11.51 -1.60 0.03
C PRO A 74 11.71 -3.04 -0.44
N HIS A 75 10.70 -3.64 -1.06
CA HIS A 75 10.81 -4.94 -1.75
C HIS A 75 11.41 -4.79 -3.16
N TRP A 76 11.45 -3.56 -3.68
CA TRP A 76 12.02 -3.21 -4.97
C TRP A 76 13.37 -2.49 -4.82
N THR A 77 14.15 -2.46 -5.90
CA THR A 77 15.41 -1.71 -5.97
C THR A 77 15.51 -0.95 -7.29
N TRP A 78 16.08 0.27 -7.27
CA TRP A 78 16.48 0.99 -8.48
C TRP A 78 17.73 0.38 -9.16
N GLY A 79 18.18 -0.79 -8.71
CA GLY A 79 19.41 -1.45 -9.15
C GLY A 79 20.67 -0.83 -8.52
N ASP A 80 21.82 -1.15 -9.10
CA ASP A 80 23.14 -0.74 -8.61
C ASP A 80 23.61 0.62 -9.13
N SER A 81 22.71 1.41 -9.71
CA SER A 81 23.02 2.70 -10.33
C SER A 81 23.52 3.76 -9.33
N TYR A 82 23.20 3.61 -8.02
CA TYR A 82 23.54 4.61 -6.99
C TYR A 82 23.89 3.98 -5.62
N PRO A 83 25.01 3.24 -5.50
CA PRO A 83 25.33 2.48 -4.28
C PRO A 83 25.66 3.37 -3.09
N ALA A 84 26.29 4.53 -3.31
CA ALA A 84 26.57 5.51 -2.25
C ALA A 84 25.27 6.12 -1.71
N THR A 85 24.37 6.56 -2.59
CA THR A 85 23.06 7.12 -2.21
C THR A 85 22.24 6.09 -1.44
N ARG A 86 22.21 4.83 -1.89
CA ARG A 86 21.50 3.74 -1.21
C ARG A 86 21.92 3.59 0.25
N LYS A 87 23.21 3.70 0.57
CA LYS A 87 23.70 3.62 1.96
C LYS A 87 23.18 4.77 2.82
N VAL A 88 23.08 5.98 2.26
CA VAL A 88 22.62 7.17 3.00
C VAL A 88 21.11 7.15 3.21
N VAL A 89 20.33 6.79 2.19
CA VAL A 89 18.87 6.94 2.24
C VAL A 89 18.14 5.73 2.82
N ARG A 90 18.78 4.56 2.92
CA ARG A 90 18.14 3.32 3.37
C ARG A 90 17.44 3.49 4.72
N VAL A 91 18.08 4.14 5.68
CA VAL A 91 17.50 4.36 7.02
C VAL A 91 16.29 5.29 6.93
N GLY A 92 16.39 6.41 6.20
CA GLY A 92 15.29 7.34 6.02
C GLY A 92 14.08 6.70 5.35
N ILE A 93 14.30 5.93 4.27
CA ILE A 93 13.25 5.19 3.58
C ILE A 93 12.62 4.13 4.50
N ALA A 94 13.42 3.38 5.26
CA ALA A 94 12.91 2.37 6.19
C ALA A 94 12.03 3.00 7.28
N VAL A 95 12.44 4.15 7.84
CA VAL A 95 11.64 4.90 8.84
C VAL A 95 10.30 5.32 8.23
N GLU A 96 10.32 5.94 7.06
CA GLU A 96 9.09 6.40 6.40
C GLU A 96 8.14 5.23 6.10
N LEU A 97 8.65 4.14 5.53
CA LEU A 97 7.85 2.96 5.21
C LEU A 97 7.27 2.31 6.47
N THR A 98 8.08 2.18 7.52
CA THR A 98 7.63 1.59 8.79
C THR A 98 6.52 2.42 9.41
N LEU A 99 6.67 3.74 9.49
CA LEU A 99 5.64 4.63 10.05
C LEU A 99 4.35 4.61 9.22
N LYS A 100 4.47 4.63 7.89
CA LYS A 100 3.30 4.51 6.99
C LYS A 100 2.58 3.19 7.17
N MET A 101 3.33 2.10 7.26
CA MET A 101 2.76 0.76 7.40
C MET A 101 2.03 0.61 8.73
N LEU A 102 2.68 0.96 9.84
CA LEU A 102 2.07 0.91 11.16
C LEU A 102 0.83 1.79 11.26
N GLY A 103 0.89 3.02 10.75
CA GLY A 103 -0.25 3.94 10.77
C GLY A 103 -1.44 3.39 9.98
N LYS A 104 -1.17 2.76 8.84
CA LYS A 104 -2.21 2.21 7.96
C LYS A 104 -2.80 0.90 8.50
N LEU A 105 -1.95 -0.02 8.97
CA LEU A 105 -2.41 -1.25 9.64
C LEU A 105 -3.28 -0.91 10.85
N ARG A 106 -2.88 0.10 11.64
CA ARG A 106 -3.67 0.60 12.77
C ARG A 106 -5.00 1.19 12.32
N ALA A 107 -5.00 2.03 11.28
CA ALA A 107 -6.23 2.60 10.73
C ALA A 107 -7.21 1.52 10.25
N LEU A 108 -6.70 0.41 9.72
CA LEU A 108 -7.48 -0.73 9.27
C LEU A 108 -7.86 -1.70 10.40
N GLY A 109 -7.39 -1.48 11.63
CA GLY A 109 -7.66 -2.36 12.77
C GLY A 109 -6.88 -3.68 12.75
N ALA A 110 -5.82 -3.78 11.94
CA ALA A 110 -4.99 -4.98 11.81
C ALA A 110 -3.92 -5.13 12.91
N VAL A 111 -3.66 -4.06 13.67
CA VAL A 111 -2.76 -4.06 14.84
C VAL A 111 -3.39 -3.26 15.98
N ASP A 112 -3.13 -3.69 17.22
CA ASP A 112 -3.74 -3.09 18.41
C ASP A 112 -3.30 -1.63 18.66
N ASN A 113 -4.23 -0.85 19.20
CA ASN A 113 -3.94 0.47 19.79
C ASN A 113 -3.41 0.27 21.22
N THR A 114 -2.14 -0.13 21.37
CA THR A 114 -1.40 0.21 22.60
C THR A 114 -1.00 1.68 22.60
#